data_AF-A0A377DK30-F1
#
_entry.id   AF-A0A377DK30-F1
#
_cell.length_a   1.000
_cell.length_b   1.000
_cell.length_c   1.000
_cell.angle_alpha   90.00
_cell.angle_beta   90.00
_cell.angle_gamma   90.00
#
_symmetry.space_group_name_H-M   'P 1'
#
loop_
_entity.id
_entity.type
_entity.pdbx_description
1 polymer ?
#
loop_
_entity_poly.entity_id
_entity_poly.type
_entity_poly.pdbx_seq_one_letter_code
_entity_poly.pdbx_strand_id
1 'polypeptide(L)'
;MESKRLDNAALAAGISPNYINAHGKPQSISAETKRRLLDAMHQRTATKVAVTPVPNVMVYTSGKKMPMVVEGSGEYSWLLTTEEGTQYKGHVTGGKAFNLPTKLPEGYHTLTLTQDDQRAHCRVIVAPKRCYEPQALLNKQKLWGACVQLYTLRSEKNWGIGDFGDLKAMLVDVAKRGGSFIGLNPIHALYPANPESASPYSPSSRRWLNVIYIDVNAVEDFHLSEEAQAWWQLPTTQQTLQQARDADWVDYSTVTALKMTALRMAWKGFAQRDDEQMAAFRQFVAEQGDSLFWQAAFDALHAQQVKEDEMRWGWPAWPEMYQNVDSPEVRQFLRRTS
;
A
#
# COMPACT_ATOMS: atom_id res chain seq x y z
N MET A 1 16.13 39.77 -10.48
CA MET A 1 15.90 38.85 -11.62
C MET A 1 15.89 37.39 -11.21
N GLU A 2 16.67 37.01 -10.18
CA GLU A 2 16.74 35.64 -9.64
C GLU A 2 15.43 35.15 -9.00
N SER A 3 14.72 36.01 -8.26
CA SER A 3 13.42 35.68 -7.63
C SER A 3 12.34 35.29 -8.65
N LYS A 4 12.19 36.04 -9.76
CA LYS A 4 11.13 35.77 -10.75
C LYS A 4 11.34 34.42 -11.47
N ARG A 5 12.60 34.02 -11.69
CA ARG A 5 12.91 32.71 -12.28
C ARG A 5 12.53 31.58 -11.33
N LEU A 6 12.88 31.72 -10.04
CA LEU A 6 12.52 30.77 -9.00
C LEU A 6 11.00 30.65 -8.82
N ASP A 7 10.28 31.78 -8.83
CA ASP A 7 8.82 31.80 -8.71
C ASP A 7 8.14 31.09 -9.88
N ASN A 8 8.60 31.32 -11.11
CA ASN A 8 8.08 30.64 -12.30
C ASN A 8 8.39 29.14 -12.28
N ALA A 9 9.60 28.75 -11.86
CA ALA A 9 9.98 27.35 -11.74
C ALA A 9 9.15 26.61 -10.67
N ALA A 10 8.96 27.24 -9.51
CA ALA A 10 8.14 26.70 -8.43
C ALA A 10 6.67 26.53 -8.85
N LEU A 11 6.10 27.52 -9.55
CA LEU A 11 4.72 27.44 -10.02
C LEU A 11 4.55 26.33 -11.08
N ALA A 12 5.49 26.21 -12.02
CA ALA A 12 5.49 25.14 -13.02
C ALA A 12 5.66 23.74 -12.39
N ALA A 13 6.33 23.66 -11.24
CA ALA A 13 6.47 22.44 -10.45
C ALA A 13 5.21 22.11 -9.59
N GLY A 14 4.19 22.97 -9.60
CA GLY A 14 2.97 22.80 -8.79
C GLY A 14 3.09 23.29 -7.34
N ILE A 15 4.12 24.07 -7.00
CA ILE A 15 4.27 24.66 -5.67
C ILE A 15 3.39 25.92 -5.59
N SER A 16 2.37 25.89 -4.73
CA SER A 16 1.53 27.07 -4.49
C SER A 16 2.38 28.23 -3.93
N PRO A 17 2.25 29.46 -4.46
CA PRO A 17 3.05 30.60 -4.01
C PRO A 17 2.63 31.13 -2.64
N ASN A 18 1.44 30.78 -2.16
CA ASN A 18 0.89 31.20 -0.88
C ASN A 18 -0.10 30.17 -0.33
N TYR A 19 -0.52 30.38 0.91
CA TYR A 19 -1.59 29.64 1.57
C TYR A 19 -2.35 30.56 2.52
N ILE A 20 -3.53 30.13 2.95
CA ILE A 20 -4.26 30.81 4.02
C ILE A 20 -3.76 30.28 5.36
N ASN A 21 -3.18 31.16 6.18
CA ASN A 21 -2.64 30.77 7.48
C ASN A 21 -3.75 30.56 8.53
N ALA A 22 -3.36 30.14 9.74
CA ALA A 22 -4.28 29.85 10.85
C ALA A 22 -5.15 31.05 11.27
N HIS A 23 -4.79 32.27 10.87
CA HIS A 23 -5.56 33.50 11.13
C HIS A 23 -6.42 33.94 9.94
N GLY A 24 -6.59 33.07 8.93
CA GLY A 24 -7.39 33.38 7.73
C GLY A 24 -6.71 34.36 6.76
N LYS A 25 -5.41 34.64 6.93
CA LYS A 25 -4.69 35.61 6.09
C LYS A 25 -3.87 34.91 5.00
N PRO A 26 -3.83 35.43 3.77
CA PRO A 26 -2.87 34.97 2.77
C PRO A 26 -1.44 35.18 3.26
N GLN A 27 -0.63 34.12 3.19
CA GLN A 27 0.78 34.13 3.58
C GLN A 27 1.62 33.56 2.44
N SER A 28 2.58 34.34 1.98
CA SER A 28 3.48 33.96 0.89
C SER A 28 4.50 32.92 1.35
N ILE A 29 4.82 31.99 0.46
CA ILE A 29 5.92 31.03 0.65
C ILE A 29 7.26 31.73 0.41
N SER A 30 8.22 31.51 1.30
CA SER A 30 9.56 32.11 1.20
C SER A 30 10.34 31.55 -0.01
N ALA A 31 11.30 32.35 -0.51
CA ALA A 31 12.18 31.90 -1.59
C ALA A 31 13.01 30.66 -1.19
N GLU A 32 13.45 30.59 0.06
CA GLU A 32 14.19 29.44 0.58
C GLU A 32 13.36 28.16 0.55
N THR A 33 12.10 28.23 1.00
CA THR A 33 11.18 27.08 0.94
C THR A 33 10.98 26.61 -0.49
N LYS A 34 10.76 27.52 -1.45
CA LYS A 34 10.64 27.15 -2.87
C LYS A 34 11.88 26.43 -3.38
N ARG A 35 13.08 26.92 -3.05
CA ARG A 35 14.34 26.31 -3.46
C ARG A 35 14.48 24.88 -2.94
N ARG A 36 14.25 24.68 -1.63
CA ARG A 36 14.37 23.35 -0.99
C ARG A 36 13.31 22.36 -1.49
N LEU A 37 12.10 22.81 -1.76
CA LEU A 37 11.05 21.96 -2.32
C LEU A 37 11.33 21.56 -3.77
N LEU A 38 11.89 22.47 -4.58
CA LEU A 38 12.33 22.14 -5.93
C LEU A 38 13.47 21.12 -5.92
N ASP A 39 14.45 21.28 -5.04
CA ASP A 39 15.58 20.35 -4.86
C ASP A 39 15.11 18.94 -4.43
N ALA A 40 14.06 18.87 -3.60
CA ALA A 40 13.47 17.61 -3.17
C ALA A 40 12.65 16.88 -4.27
N MET A 41 12.27 17.55 -5.36
CA MET A 41 11.47 16.94 -6.43
C MET A 41 12.36 16.26 -7.47
N HIS A 42 12.04 15.02 -7.81
CA HIS A 42 12.65 14.31 -8.94
C HIS A 42 12.07 14.79 -10.27
N GLN A 43 12.49 15.97 -10.74
CA GLN A 43 12.11 16.44 -12.07
C GLN A 43 13.04 15.83 -13.12
N ARG A 44 12.47 15.21 -14.16
CA ARG A 44 13.24 14.97 -15.38
C ARG A 44 13.31 16.27 -16.16
N THR A 45 14.51 16.75 -16.44
CA THR A 45 14.73 17.85 -17.38
C THR A 45 14.13 17.45 -18.73
N ALA A 46 13.01 18.09 -19.10
CA ALA A 46 12.36 17.80 -20.37
C ALA A 46 13.32 18.14 -21.52
N THR A 47 13.78 17.13 -22.25
CA THR A 47 14.50 17.35 -23.50
C THR A 47 13.48 17.80 -24.54
N LYS A 48 13.65 18.98 -25.13
CA LYS A 48 12.76 19.54 -26.17
C LYS A 48 12.72 18.73 -27.48
N VAL A 49 13.34 17.55 -27.52
CA VAL A 49 13.72 16.83 -28.75
C VAL A 49 12.62 15.86 -29.22
N ALA A 50 11.65 15.49 -28.39
CA ALA A 50 10.48 14.75 -28.83
C ALA A 50 9.26 15.09 -27.96
N VAL A 51 8.43 16.02 -28.42
CA VAL A 51 7.07 16.16 -27.90
C VAL A 51 6.34 14.87 -28.26
N THR A 52 5.93 14.09 -27.27
CA THR A 52 5.17 12.86 -27.52
C THR A 52 3.82 13.23 -28.12
N PRO A 53 3.34 12.55 -29.18
CA PRO A 53 2.12 12.95 -29.89
C PRO A 53 0.86 12.88 -29.00
N VAL A 54 0.91 12.07 -27.94
CA VAL A 54 -0.11 12.00 -26.88
C VAL A 54 0.59 11.96 -25.52
N PRO A 55 -0.07 12.40 -24.43
CA PRO A 55 0.43 12.19 -23.07
C PRO A 55 0.47 10.70 -22.73
N ASN A 56 1.31 10.30 -21.77
CA ASN A 56 1.42 8.92 -21.32
C ASN A 56 0.15 8.40 -20.60
N VAL A 57 -0.70 9.30 -20.11
CA VAL A 57 -1.96 8.98 -19.45
C VAL A 57 -3.01 10.06 -19.69
N MET A 58 -4.27 9.65 -19.87
CA MET A 58 -5.44 10.53 -19.89
C MET A 58 -6.59 9.92 -19.10
N VAL A 59 -7.30 10.75 -18.34
CA VAL A 59 -8.43 10.34 -17.51
C VAL A 59 -9.70 11.04 -17.97
N TYR A 60 -10.75 10.27 -18.21
CA TYR A 60 -12.06 10.75 -18.64
C TYR A 60 -13.15 10.27 -17.68
N THR A 61 -14.25 11.02 -17.61
CA THR A 61 -15.47 10.55 -16.93
C THR A 61 -16.36 9.82 -17.93
N SER A 62 -16.90 8.65 -17.54
CA SER A 62 -17.85 7.89 -18.34
C SER A 62 -19.07 8.73 -18.75
N GLY A 63 -19.64 8.45 -19.93
CA GLY A 63 -20.81 9.16 -20.47
C GLY A 63 -20.55 10.57 -21.02
N LYS A 64 -19.30 11.06 -21.03
CA LYS A 64 -18.91 12.35 -21.64
C LYS A 64 -18.14 12.14 -22.96
N LYS A 65 -18.04 13.21 -23.75
CA LYS A 65 -17.09 13.25 -24.87
C LYS A 65 -15.67 13.13 -24.33
N MET A 66 -14.83 12.40 -25.06
CA MET A 66 -13.44 12.11 -24.71
C MET A 66 -12.51 12.64 -25.80
N PRO A 67 -12.30 13.97 -25.88
CA PRO A 67 -11.40 14.55 -26.87
C PRO A 67 -9.95 14.25 -26.51
N MET A 68 -9.22 13.66 -27.45
CA MET A 68 -7.78 13.42 -27.38
C MET A 68 -7.08 14.41 -28.33
N VAL A 69 -6.24 15.27 -27.76
CA VAL A 69 -5.38 16.18 -28.53
C VAL A 69 -4.16 15.40 -29.01
N VAL A 70 -3.82 15.55 -30.29
CA VAL A 70 -2.64 14.92 -30.88
C VAL A 70 -1.67 16.00 -31.32
N GLU A 71 -0.50 16.05 -30.69
CA GLU A 71 0.60 16.94 -31.05
C GLU A 71 1.36 16.40 -32.27
N GLY A 72 2.22 17.22 -32.87
CA GLY A 72 3.01 16.82 -34.05
C GLY A 72 2.30 17.11 -35.37
N SER A 73 2.68 16.40 -36.43
CA SER A 73 2.19 16.65 -37.78
C SER A 73 2.13 15.36 -38.61
N GLY A 74 1.49 15.42 -39.78
CA GLY A 74 1.27 14.24 -40.61
C GLY A 74 0.13 13.37 -40.09
N GLU A 75 -0.04 12.19 -40.70
CA GLU A 75 -1.09 11.24 -40.35
C GLU A 75 -0.56 10.20 -39.35
N TYR A 76 -1.36 9.92 -38.31
CA TYR A 76 -1.15 8.84 -37.36
C TYR A 76 -2.27 7.81 -37.52
N SER A 77 -1.92 6.54 -37.58
CA SER A 77 -2.87 5.46 -37.31
C SER A 77 -2.99 5.26 -35.80
N TRP A 78 -4.19 4.99 -35.30
CA TRP A 78 -4.40 4.72 -33.87
C TRP A 78 -5.13 3.40 -33.64
N LEU A 79 -4.77 2.73 -32.55
CA LEU A 79 -5.40 1.53 -32.02
C LEU A 79 -5.72 1.76 -30.55
N LEU A 80 -6.99 1.64 -30.18
CA LEU A 80 -7.45 1.63 -28.80
C LEU A 80 -7.89 0.21 -28.44
N THR A 81 -7.27 -0.38 -27.44
CA THR A 81 -7.66 -1.68 -26.86
C THR A 81 -8.25 -1.43 -25.47
N THR A 82 -9.50 -1.84 -25.25
CA THR A 82 -10.13 -1.78 -23.93
C THR A 82 -9.52 -2.80 -22.97
N GLU A 83 -9.84 -2.70 -21.67
CA GLU A 83 -9.38 -3.66 -20.67
C GLU A 83 -9.83 -5.09 -21.00
N GLU A 84 -11.06 -5.22 -21.50
CA GLU A 84 -11.67 -6.48 -21.93
C GLU A 84 -11.18 -6.95 -23.32
N GLY A 85 -10.28 -6.21 -23.97
CA GLY A 85 -9.68 -6.60 -25.26
C GLY A 85 -10.44 -6.14 -26.51
N THR A 86 -11.53 -5.37 -26.39
CA THR A 86 -12.22 -4.79 -27.56
C THR A 86 -11.32 -3.78 -28.25
N GLN A 87 -11.24 -3.85 -29.59
CA GLN A 87 -10.34 -3.00 -30.38
C GLN A 87 -11.11 -1.98 -31.24
N TYR A 88 -10.59 -0.76 -31.27
CA TYR A 88 -11.03 0.31 -32.16
C TYR A 88 -9.83 0.86 -32.93
N LYS A 89 -10.03 1.20 -34.20
CA LYS A 89 -8.96 1.68 -35.09
C LYS A 89 -9.41 2.90 -35.87
N GLY A 90 -8.45 3.73 -36.25
CA GLY A 90 -8.69 4.86 -37.14
C GLY A 90 -7.43 5.63 -37.46
N HIS A 91 -7.61 6.81 -38.06
CA HIS A 91 -6.53 7.73 -38.39
C HIS A 91 -6.83 9.12 -37.82
N VAL A 92 -5.77 9.89 -37.57
CA VAL A 92 -5.86 11.27 -37.09
C VAL A 92 -4.67 12.08 -37.60
N THR A 93 -4.90 13.34 -37.98
CA THR A 93 -3.82 14.25 -38.34
C THR A 93 -3.23 14.90 -37.09
N GLY A 94 -1.91 14.94 -36.95
CA GLY A 94 -1.22 15.71 -35.92
C GLY A 94 -1.60 17.20 -35.96
N GLY A 95 -1.64 17.84 -34.80
CA GLY A 95 -2.13 19.20 -34.60
C GLY A 95 -3.65 19.31 -34.54
N LYS A 96 -4.39 18.18 -34.60
CA LYS A 96 -5.84 18.13 -34.42
C LYS A 96 -6.21 17.28 -33.22
N ALA A 97 -7.45 17.45 -32.75
CA ALA A 97 -8.05 16.56 -31.78
C ALA A 97 -9.03 15.61 -32.47
N PHE A 98 -9.16 14.41 -31.91
CA PHE A 98 -10.23 13.47 -32.27
C PHE A 98 -10.96 13.02 -31.01
N ASN A 99 -12.20 12.59 -31.14
CA ASN A 99 -12.91 11.96 -30.02
C ASN A 99 -12.62 10.46 -30.03
N LEU A 100 -12.32 9.90 -28.86
CA LEU A 100 -12.34 8.46 -28.68
C LEU A 100 -13.75 7.89 -28.96
N PRO A 101 -13.87 6.59 -29.26
CA PRO A 101 -15.15 5.92 -29.42
C PRO A 101 -16.13 6.26 -28.30
N THR A 102 -17.38 6.51 -28.65
CA THR A 102 -18.42 6.81 -27.65
C THR A 102 -18.76 5.57 -26.84
N LYS A 103 -19.17 5.75 -25.58
CA LYS A 103 -19.62 4.67 -24.68
C LYS A 103 -18.54 3.62 -24.39
N LEU A 104 -17.28 4.04 -24.29
CA LEU A 104 -16.24 3.18 -23.71
C LEU A 104 -16.62 2.79 -22.28
N PRO A 105 -16.41 1.52 -21.89
CA PRO A 105 -16.67 1.07 -20.53
C PRO A 105 -15.72 1.77 -19.54
N GLU A 106 -16.06 1.72 -18.26
CA GLU A 106 -15.13 2.14 -17.21
C GLU A 106 -13.96 1.14 -17.13
N GLY A 107 -12.76 1.62 -16.80
CA GLY A 107 -11.57 0.78 -16.68
C GLY A 107 -10.30 1.38 -17.29
N TYR A 108 -9.31 0.52 -17.51
CA TYR A 108 -7.98 0.86 -18.00
C TYR A 108 -7.79 0.38 -19.43
N HIS A 109 -7.65 1.32 -20.35
CA HIS A 109 -7.49 1.05 -21.78
C HIS A 109 -6.13 1.51 -22.27
N THR A 110 -5.72 1.00 -23.43
CA THR A 110 -4.44 1.36 -24.06
C THR A 110 -4.69 1.96 -25.43
N LEU A 111 -4.40 3.24 -25.58
CA LEU A 111 -4.31 3.90 -26.88
C LEU A 111 -2.86 3.83 -27.37
N THR A 112 -2.68 3.39 -28.61
CA THR A 112 -1.40 3.42 -29.31
C THR A 112 -1.56 4.24 -30.59
N LEU A 113 -0.70 5.24 -30.77
CA LEU A 113 -0.53 5.96 -32.04
C LEU A 113 0.72 5.44 -32.74
N THR A 114 0.63 5.27 -34.06
CA THR A 114 1.73 4.83 -34.92
C THR A 114 1.85 5.76 -36.13
N GLN A 115 3.07 6.26 -36.38
CA GLN A 115 3.47 6.97 -37.59
C GLN A 115 4.85 6.45 -37.97
N ASP A 116 4.97 5.93 -39.20
CA ASP A 116 6.12 5.13 -39.63
C ASP A 116 6.43 4.02 -38.60
N ASP A 117 7.69 3.93 -38.14
CA ASP A 117 8.12 2.97 -37.11
C ASP A 117 7.92 3.49 -35.67
N GLN A 118 7.49 4.73 -35.50
CA GLN A 118 7.36 5.35 -34.18
C GLN A 118 6.01 5.02 -33.54
N ARG A 119 6.05 4.55 -32.29
CA ARG A 119 4.86 4.24 -31.50
C ARG A 119 4.82 5.05 -30.21
N ALA A 120 3.66 5.64 -29.93
CA ALA A 120 3.40 6.32 -28.68
C ALA A 120 2.21 5.68 -27.97
N HIS A 121 2.33 5.49 -26.66
CA HIS A 121 1.31 4.86 -25.83
C HIS A 121 0.69 5.87 -24.86
N CYS A 122 -0.62 5.80 -24.72
CA CYS A 122 -1.38 6.53 -23.72
C CYS A 122 -2.28 5.56 -22.95
N ARG A 123 -2.13 5.50 -21.63
CA ARG A 123 -3.10 4.83 -20.76
C ARG A 123 -4.36 5.69 -20.69
N VAL A 124 -5.47 5.19 -21.21
CA VAL A 124 -6.76 5.86 -21.16
C VAL A 124 -7.55 5.27 -20.00
N ILE A 125 -7.91 6.09 -19.02
CA ILE A 125 -8.69 5.68 -17.86
C ILE A 125 -10.08 6.28 -17.98
N VAL A 126 -11.11 5.45 -17.97
CA VAL A 126 -12.51 5.90 -17.94
C VAL A 126 -13.07 5.61 -16.56
N ALA A 127 -13.49 6.66 -15.85
CA ALA A 127 -13.92 6.57 -14.46
C ALA A 127 -15.37 7.01 -14.26
N PRO A 128 -16.10 6.44 -13.28
CA PRO A 128 -17.41 6.95 -12.88
C PRO A 128 -17.29 8.33 -12.24
N LYS A 129 -18.40 9.08 -12.23
CA LYS A 129 -18.42 10.40 -11.59
C LYS A 129 -18.44 10.32 -10.05
N ARG A 130 -19.00 9.25 -9.49
CA ARG A 130 -19.18 9.03 -8.05
C ARG A 130 -18.49 7.73 -7.65
N CYS A 131 -18.03 7.67 -6.40
CA CYS A 131 -17.63 6.41 -5.78
C CYS A 131 -18.85 5.52 -5.56
N TYR A 132 -18.60 4.25 -5.25
CA TYR A 132 -19.63 3.32 -4.83
C TYR A 132 -20.34 3.80 -3.55
N GLU A 133 -21.65 3.62 -3.49
CA GLU A 133 -22.50 3.87 -2.32
C GLU A 133 -23.40 2.64 -2.11
N PRO A 134 -23.43 2.02 -0.91
CA PRO A 134 -24.32 0.90 -0.63
C PRO A 134 -25.80 1.27 -0.82
N GLN A 135 -26.62 0.30 -1.24
CA GLN A 135 -28.04 0.52 -1.49
C GLN A 135 -28.79 1.11 -0.27
N ALA A 136 -28.38 0.76 0.95
CA ALA A 136 -28.92 1.33 2.17
C ALA A 136 -28.81 2.88 2.22
N LEU A 137 -27.67 3.44 1.82
CA LEU A 137 -27.46 4.90 1.78
C LEU A 137 -28.26 5.54 0.65
N LEU A 138 -28.34 4.90 -0.52
CA LEU A 138 -29.17 5.34 -1.64
C LEU A 138 -30.66 5.37 -1.25
N ASN A 139 -31.09 4.39 -0.44
CA ASN A 139 -32.42 4.31 0.17
C ASN A 139 -32.58 5.25 1.38
N LYS A 140 -31.62 6.14 1.63
CA LYS A 140 -31.63 7.16 2.70
C LYS A 140 -31.72 6.59 4.12
N GLN A 141 -31.36 5.31 4.31
CA GLN A 141 -31.28 4.72 5.64
C GLN A 141 -30.21 5.42 6.49
N LYS A 142 -30.39 5.39 7.81
CA LYS A 142 -29.42 5.90 8.78
C LYS A 142 -28.72 4.71 9.42
N LEU A 143 -27.44 4.58 9.16
CA LEU A 143 -26.61 3.49 9.65
C LEU A 143 -25.76 3.96 10.81
N TRP A 144 -25.38 3.04 11.67
CA TRP A 144 -24.38 3.25 12.70
C TRP A 144 -23.40 2.07 12.72
N GLY A 145 -22.24 2.27 13.32
CA GLY A 145 -21.22 1.24 13.48
C GLY A 145 -20.27 1.62 14.61
N ALA A 146 -19.45 0.67 15.04
CA ALA A 146 -18.42 0.92 16.05
C ALA A 146 -17.12 1.37 15.36
N CYS A 147 -16.53 2.48 15.78
CA CYS A 147 -15.18 2.85 15.36
C CYS A 147 -14.22 2.48 16.49
N VAL A 148 -13.30 1.55 16.22
CA VAL A 148 -12.42 0.98 17.23
C VAL A 148 -10.96 1.15 16.85
N GLN A 149 -10.12 1.26 17.87
CA GLN A 149 -8.70 0.99 17.76
C GLN A 149 -8.52 -0.52 17.99
N LEU A 150 -8.23 -1.29 16.95
CA LEU A 150 -8.24 -2.75 17.00
C LEU A 150 -7.37 -3.30 18.14
N TYR A 151 -6.18 -2.72 18.31
CA TYR A 151 -5.24 -3.10 19.36
C TYR A 151 -5.77 -2.93 20.79
N THR A 152 -6.84 -2.15 21.02
CA THR A 152 -7.42 -1.93 22.35
C THR A 152 -8.50 -2.93 22.73
N LEU A 153 -8.91 -3.84 21.83
CA LEU A 153 -9.92 -4.84 22.16
C LEU A 153 -9.36 -5.85 23.18
N ARG A 154 -10.17 -6.17 24.19
CA ARG A 154 -9.88 -7.24 25.15
C ARG A 154 -10.86 -8.37 24.94
N SER A 155 -10.37 -9.59 25.06
CA SER A 155 -11.21 -10.79 25.06
C SER A 155 -10.60 -11.88 25.94
N GLU A 156 -11.35 -12.94 26.17
CA GLU A 156 -10.87 -14.12 26.89
C GLU A 156 -9.80 -14.91 26.12
N LYS A 157 -9.67 -14.70 24.80
CA LYS A 157 -8.88 -15.57 23.91
C LYS A 157 -7.64 -14.91 23.31
N ASN A 158 -7.62 -13.59 23.22
CA ASN A 158 -6.51 -12.89 22.57
C ASN A 158 -5.21 -12.94 23.39
N TRP A 159 -4.10 -12.56 22.79
CA TRP A 159 -2.78 -12.70 23.42
C TRP A 159 -2.27 -11.40 24.04
N GLY A 160 -3.16 -10.58 24.63
CA GLY A 160 -2.79 -9.30 25.25
C GLY A 160 -2.85 -8.08 24.30
N ILE A 161 -3.32 -8.29 23.08
CA ILE A 161 -3.67 -7.23 22.12
C ILE A 161 -4.93 -7.65 21.38
N GLY A 162 -5.78 -6.69 21.04
CA GLY A 162 -6.91 -6.96 20.17
C GLY A 162 -6.47 -7.38 18.76
N ASP A 163 -7.06 -8.44 18.22
CA ASP A 163 -6.63 -9.06 16.95
C ASP A 163 -7.79 -9.44 16.01
N PHE A 164 -7.51 -10.10 14.88
CA PHE A 164 -8.54 -10.45 13.90
C PHE A 164 -9.57 -11.46 14.41
N GLY A 165 -9.23 -12.26 15.43
CA GLY A 165 -10.18 -13.13 16.13
C GLY A 165 -11.23 -12.31 16.88
N ASP A 166 -10.78 -11.27 17.59
CA ASP A 166 -11.65 -10.32 18.29
C ASP A 166 -12.52 -9.52 17.34
N LEU A 167 -11.95 -9.06 16.22
CA LEU A 167 -12.72 -8.38 15.17
C LEU A 167 -13.85 -9.27 14.66
N LYS A 168 -13.55 -10.56 14.38
CA LYS A 168 -14.56 -11.53 13.92
C LYS A 168 -15.67 -11.72 14.96
N ALA A 169 -15.33 -11.82 16.24
CA ALA A 169 -16.31 -11.95 17.32
C ALA A 169 -17.17 -10.67 17.45
N MET A 170 -16.53 -9.50 17.47
CA MET A 170 -17.20 -8.21 17.64
C MET A 170 -18.16 -7.89 16.49
N LEU A 171 -17.83 -8.30 15.25
CA LEU A 171 -18.72 -8.15 14.08
C LEU A 171 -20.10 -8.78 14.35
N VAL A 172 -20.14 -9.97 14.95
CA VAL A 172 -21.40 -10.67 15.26
C VAL A 172 -22.22 -9.89 16.28
N ASP A 173 -21.58 -9.35 17.31
CA ASP A 173 -22.27 -8.61 18.37
C ASP A 173 -22.79 -7.26 17.91
N VAL A 174 -22.02 -6.53 17.10
CA VAL A 174 -22.44 -5.27 16.50
C VAL A 174 -23.61 -5.50 15.54
N ALA A 175 -23.52 -6.52 14.68
CA ALA A 175 -24.58 -6.86 13.73
C ALA A 175 -25.89 -7.27 14.42
N LYS A 176 -25.83 -8.10 15.47
CA LYS A 176 -27.01 -8.49 16.28
C LYS A 176 -27.74 -7.30 16.90
N ARG A 177 -27.04 -6.19 17.12
CA ARG A 177 -27.60 -4.94 17.67
C ARG A 177 -28.00 -3.93 16.57
N GLY A 178 -27.94 -4.33 15.30
CA GLY A 178 -28.31 -3.50 14.15
C GLY A 178 -27.20 -2.59 13.64
N GLY A 179 -25.97 -2.74 14.13
CA GLY A 179 -24.81 -2.02 13.61
C GLY A 179 -24.42 -2.55 12.23
N SER A 180 -24.01 -1.65 11.34
CA SER A 180 -23.75 -1.93 9.92
C SER A 180 -22.27 -2.11 9.59
N PHE A 181 -21.36 -1.68 10.47
CA PHE A 181 -19.93 -1.78 10.23
C PHE A 181 -19.11 -1.71 11.53
N ILE A 182 -17.84 -2.12 11.42
CA ILE A 182 -16.77 -1.77 12.35
C ILE A 182 -15.72 -0.99 11.58
N GLY A 183 -15.42 0.24 12.01
CA GLY A 183 -14.33 1.06 11.49
C GLY A 183 -13.05 0.78 12.27
N LEU A 184 -11.92 0.72 11.58
CA LEU A 184 -10.62 0.39 12.15
C LEU A 184 -9.64 1.57 12.07
N ASN A 185 -8.66 1.59 12.96
CA ASN A 185 -7.39 2.28 12.70
C ASN A 185 -6.71 1.74 11.44
N PRO A 186 -5.72 2.46 10.87
CA PRO A 186 -4.85 1.88 9.88
C PRO A 186 -4.21 0.57 10.39
N ILE A 187 -4.36 -0.51 9.64
CA ILE A 187 -3.78 -1.83 9.95
C ILE A 187 -2.58 -2.13 9.04
N HIS A 188 -1.90 -1.08 8.60
CA HIS A 188 -0.72 -1.12 7.74
C HIS A 188 0.44 -1.85 8.42
N ALA A 189 1.28 -2.52 7.62
CA ALA A 189 2.50 -3.16 8.10
C ALA A 189 3.38 -2.15 8.87
N LEU A 190 3.72 -2.50 10.10
CA LEU A 190 4.65 -1.76 10.96
C LEU A 190 6.00 -2.51 10.98
N TYR A 191 6.62 -2.66 12.15
CA TYR A 191 7.97 -3.20 12.29
C TYR A 191 7.98 -4.31 13.35
N PRO A 192 7.83 -5.60 12.99
CA PRO A 192 7.91 -6.70 13.95
C PRO A 192 9.26 -6.75 14.70
N ALA A 193 10.33 -6.25 14.07
CA ALA A 193 11.66 -6.13 14.65
C ALA A 193 11.81 -4.91 15.59
N ASN A 194 10.89 -3.96 15.58
CA ASN A 194 10.87 -2.78 16.45
C ASN A 194 9.42 -2.50 16.92
N PRO A 195 8.84 -3.39 17.74
CA PRO A 195 7.40 -3.42 18.00
C PRO A 195 6.88 -2.21 18.77
N GLU A 196 7.72 -1.54 19.55
CA GLU A 196 7.36 -0.31 20.29
C GLU A 196 7.12 0.90 19.37
N SER A 197 7.60 0.85 18.11
CA SER A 197 7.23 1.83 17.08
C SER A 197 5.83 1.54 16.54
N ALA A 198 4.84 1.68 17.43
CA ALA A 198 3.48 1.16 17.26
C ALA A 198 2.49 2.15 16.61
N SER A 199 2.93 3.34 16.20
CA SER A 199 2.04 4.34 15.58
C SER A 199 1.52 3.84 14.22
N PRO A 200 0.18 3.71 14.03
CA PRO A 200 -0.40 3.31 12.75
C PRO A 200 -0.16 4.30 11.59
N TYR A 201 0.32 5.50 11.91
CA TYR A 201 0.48 6.62 10.99
C TYR A 201 1.91 6.82 10.49
N SER A 202 2.86 6.00 10.95
CA SER A 202 4.21 5.89 10.42
C SER A 202 4.51 4.44 9.98
N PRO A 203 3.74 3.88 9.03
CA PRO A 203 3.88 2.49 8.64
C PRO A 203 5.12 2.25 7.78
N SER A 204 5.61 1.01 7.82
CA SER A 204 6.60 0.52 6.86
C SER A 204 6.03 0.53 5.43
N SER A 205 4.80 0.02 5.28
CA SER A 205 4.09 0.01 4.00
C SER A 205 2.59 0.16 4.17
N ARG A 206 1.98 0.97 3.31
CA ARG A 206 0.52 1.10 3.22
C ARG A 206 -0.17 -0.02 2.42
N ARG A 207 0.59 -0.90 1.77
CA ARG A 207 0.07 -2.02 0.97
C ARG A 207 -0.12 -3.31 1.77
N TRP A 208 0.74 -3.53 2.77
CA TRP A 208 0.77 -4.76 3.55
C TRP A 208 0.17 -4.57 4.94
N LEU A 209 -0.07 -5.67 5.65
CA LEU A 209 -0.80 -5.70 6.92
C LEU A 209 0.13 -5.83 8.13
N ASN A 210 -0.29 -5.28 9.27
CA ASN A 210 0.40 -5.47 10.54
C ASN A 210 0.17 -6.90 11.06
N VAL A 211 1.24 -7.70 11.08
CA VAL A 211 1.22 -9.11 11.48
C VAL A 211 0.90 -9.33 12.97
N ILE A 212 0.99 -8.30 13.81
CA ILE A 212 0.63 -8.42 15.24
C ILE A 212 -0.86 -8.77 15.44
N TYR A 213 -1.70 -8.47 14.44
CA TYR A 213 -3.14 -8.76 14.46
C TYR A 213 -3.50 -10.19 14.04
N ILE A 214 -2.52 -11.04 13.72
CA ILE A 214 -2.80 -12.46 13.50
C ILE A 214 -3.34 -13.08 14.79
N ASP A 215 -4.52 -13.69 14.72
CA ASP A 215 -5.05 -14.57 15.76
C ASP A 215 -4.34 -15.92 15.67
N VAL A 216 -3.33 -16.12 16.52
CA VAL A 216 -2.52 -17.35 16.52
C VAL A 216 -3.38 -18.56 16.91
N ASN A 217 -4.47 -18.37 17.66
CA ASN A 217 -5.40 -19.45 17.99
C ASN A 217 -6.12 -20.00 16.76
N ALA A 218 -6.20 -19.22 15.67
CA ALA A 218 -6.81 -19.66 14.41
C ALA A 218 -5.81 -20.31 13.43
N VAL A 219 -4.53 -20.40 13.80
CA VAL A 219 -3.49 -21.02 12.96
C VAL A 219 -3.46 -22.52 13.25
N GLU A 220 -3.85 -23.34 12.28
CA GLU A 220 -3.92 -24.81 12.44
C GLU A 220 -2.56 -25.41 12.83
N ASP A 221 -1.48 -25.05 12.13
CA ASP A 221 -0.13 -25.58 12.39
C ASP A 221 0.45 -25.18 13.76
N PHE A 222 -0.11 -24.16 14.42
CA PHE A 222 0.25 -23.88 15.81
C PHE A 222 -0.26 -24.99 16.74
N HIS A 223 -1.47 -25.50 16.50
CA HIS A 223 -2.05 -26.60 17.27
C HIS A 223 -1.42 -27.96 16.93
N LEU A 224 -1.03 -28.16 15.67
CA LEU A 224 -0.42 -29.41 15.21
C LEU A 224 1.06 -29.54 15.60
N SER A 225 1.75 -28.44 15.90
CA SER A 225 3.16 -28.45 16.25
C SER A 225 3.38 -28.88 17.71
N GLU A 226 3.94 -30.08 17.92
CA GLU A 226 4.33 -30.56 19.25
C GLU A 226 5.29 -29.59 19.96
N GLU A 227 6.24 -29.01 19.22
CA GLU A 227 7.18 -27.99 19.72
C GLU A 227 6.42 -26.76 20.25
N ALA A 228 5.44 -26.27 19.49
CA ALA A 228 4.64 -25.13 19.88
C ALA A 228 3.75 -25.43 21.09
N GLN A 229 3.16 -26.63 21.15
CA GLN A 229 2.32 -27.04 22.28
C GLN A 229 3.14 -27.23 23.56
N ALA A 230 4.34 -27.81 23.47
CA ALA A 230 5.25 -27.91 24.61
C ALA A 230 5.65 -26.52 25.12
N TRP A 231 5.99 -25.59 24.22
CA TRP A 231 6.28 -24.19 24.57
C TRP A 231 5.09 -23.48 25.20
N TRP A 232 3.88 -23.69 24.67
CA TRP A 232 2.65 -23.08 25.17
C TRP A 232 2.33 -23.53 26.61
N GLN A 233 2.61 -24.80 26.94
CA GLN A 233 2.38 -25.37 28.26
C GLN A 233 3.40 -24.95 29.32
N LEU A 234 4.49 -24.28 28.94
CA LEU A 234 5.48 -23.80 29.91
C LEU A 234 4.84 -22.78 30.88
N PRO A 235 5.08 -22.91 32.20
CA PRO A 235 4.58 -21.94 33.17
C PRO A 235 5.02 -20.51 32.88
N THR A 236 6.25 -20.33 32.38
CA THR A 236 6.80 -19.02 32.00
C THR A 236 6.04 -18.40 30.82
N THR A 237 5.68 -19.19 29.81
CA THR A 237 4.86 -18.74 28.66
C THR A 237 3.48 -18.31 29.13
N GLN A 238 2.81 -19.13 29.95
CA GLN A 238 1.49 -18.81 30.48
C GLN A 238 1.49 -17.59 31.39
N GLN A 239 2.50 -17.46 32.26
CA GLN A 239 2.64 -16.28 33.12
C GLN A 239 2.87 -14.99 32.32
N THR A 240 3.73 -15.06 31.29
CA THR A 240 4.00 -13.92 30.40
C THR A 240 2.75 -13.49 29.64
N LEU A 241 2.01 -14.46 29.10
CA LEU A 241 0.73 -14.23 28.43
C LEU A 241 -0.29 -13.59 29.38
N GLN A 242 -0.42 -14.11 30.60
CA GLN A 242 -1.36 -13.60 31.58
C GLN A 242 -1.03 -12.14 31.96
N GLN A 243 0.25 -11.82 32.20
CA GLN A 243 0.69 -10.45 32.46
C GLN A 243 0.38 -9.51 31.31
N ALA A 244 0.65 -9.92 30.07
CA ALA A 244 0.33 -9.11 28.88
C ALA A 244 -1.19 -8.89 28.71
N ARG A 245 -2.02 -9.86 29.06
CA ARG A 245 -3.49 -9.76 29.02
C ARG A 245 -4.07 -8.90 30.14
N ASP A 246 -3.48 -8.96 31.32
CA ASP A 246 -3.96 -8.24 32.52
C ASP A 246 -3.51 -6.77 32.54
N ALA A 247 -2.39 -6.44 31.88
CA ALA A 247 -1.90 -5.08 31.81
C ALA A 247 -2.94 -4.12 31.20
N ASP A 248 -3.07 -2.92 31.75
CA ASP A 248 -3.98 -1.88 31.23
C ASP A 248 -3.53 -1.32 29.86
N TRP A 249 -2.24 -1.47 29.55
CA TRP A 249 -1.57 -0.97 28.35
C TRP A 249 -1.05 -2.13 27.52
N VAL A 250 -1.13 -2.02 26.20
CA VAL A 250 -0.59 -3.03 25.28
C VAL A 250 0.93 -3.05 25.40
N ASP A 251 1.48 -4.19 25.80
CA ASP A 251 2.91 -4.46 25.77
C ASP A 251 3.28 -5.03 24.38
N TYR A 252 3.66 -4.14 23.46
CA TYR A 252 3.93 -4.52 22.07
C TYR A 252 5.11 -5.49 21.95
N SER A 253 6.17 -5.27 22.71
CA SER A 253 7.34 -6.13 22.76
C SER A 253 7.00 -7.55 23.18
N THR A 254 6.33 -7.71 24.33
CA THR A 254 5.97 -9.03 24.86
C THR A 254 5.01 -9.77 23.94
N VAL A 255 3.96 -9.09 23.46
CA VAL A 255 2.97 -9.70 22.56
C VAL A 255 3.60 -10.11 21.23
N THR A 256 4.45 -9.27 20.66
CA THR A 256 5.17 -9.59 19.42
C THR A 256 6.10 -10.78 19.62
N ALA A 257 6.84 -10.83 20.72
CA ALA A 257 7.72 -11.95 21.04
C ALA A 257 6.95 -13.27 21.16
N LEU A 258 5.83 -13.28 21.89
CA LEU A 258 4.94 -14.45 22.02
C LEU A 258 4.45 -14.93 20.64
N LYS A 259 3.86 -14.02 19.84
CA LYS A 259 3.29 -14.37 18.53
C LYS A 259 4.36 -14.82 17.54
N MET A 260 5.49 -14.12 17.44
CA MET A 260 6.57 -14.50 16.51
C MET A 260 7.18 -15.86 16.87
N THR A 261 7.34 -16.15 18.16
CA THR A 261 7.85 -17.46 18.63
C THR A 261 6.90 -18.57 18.22
N ALA A 262 5.61 -18.43 18.53
CA ALA A 262 4.58 -19.39 18.17
C ALA A 262 4.47 -19.60 16.64
N LEU A 263 4.38 -18.51 15.88
CA LEU A 263 4.26 -18.56 14.43
C LEU A 263 5.49 -19.16 13.75
N ARG A 264 6.70 -18.96 14.32
CA ARG A 264 7.91 -19.58 13.78
C ARG A 264 7.91 -21.10 13.95
N MET A 265 7.39 -21.61 15.07
CA MET A 265 7.22 -23.05 15.29
C MET A 265 6.11 -23.63 14.40
N ALA A 266 4.98 -22.92 14.26
CA ALA A 266 3.90 -23.30 13.34
C ALA A 266 4.39 -23.36 11.88
N TRP A 267 5.18 -22.37 11.45
CA TRP A 267 5.74 -22.33 10.09
C TRP A 267 6.58 -23.57 9.74
N LYS A 268 7.29 -24.17 10.71
CA LYS A 268 8.09 -25.39 10.44
C LYS A 268 7.22 -26.56 9.96
N GLY A 269 6.00 -26.68 10.48
CA GLY A 269 5.00 -27.66 10.03
C GLY A 269 4.39 -27.24 8.69
N PHE A 270 3.90 -25.99 8.62
CA PHE A 270 3.26 -25.47 7.41
C PHE A 270 4.17 -25.58 6.18
N ALA A 271 5.46 -25.30 6.31
CA ALA A 271 6.44 -25.34 5.22
C ALA A 271 6.62 -26.75 4.60
N GLN A 272 6.21 -27.81 5.30
CA GLN A 272 6.28 -29.19 4.82
C GLN A 272 4.99 -29.66 4.15
N ARG A 273 3.93 -28.85 4.18
CA ARG A 273 2.65 -29.20 3.55
C ARG A 273 2.79 -29.29 2.04
N ASP A 274 2.07 -30.26 1.46
CA ASP A 274 1.84 -30.41 0.03
C ASP A 274 0.34 -30.61 -0.21
N ASP A 275 -0.43 -29.59 0.17
CA ASP A 275 -1.88 -29.59 0.19
C ASP A 275 -2.46 -28.27 -0.36
N GLU A 276 -3.77 -28.12 -0.27
CA GLU A 276 -4.51 -26.94 -0.73
C GLU A 276 -4.07 -25.66 -0.01
N GLN A 277 -3.61 -25.74 1.24
CA GLN A 277 -3.15 -24.59 2.01
C GLN A 277 -1.82 -24.08 1.46
N MET A 278 -0.86 -24.98 1.19
CA MET A 278 0.41 -24.60 0.56
C MET A 278 0.20 -24.08 -0.87
N ALA A 279 -0.71 -24.70 -1.64
CA ALA A 279 -1.06 -24.23 -2.98
C ALA A 279 -1.64 -22.80 -2.95
N ALA A 280 -2.60 -22.53 -2.06
CA ALA A 280 -3.19 -21.20 -1.89
C ALA A 280 -2.16 -20.16 -1.45
N PHE A 281 -1.27 -20.50 -0.51
CA PHE A 281 -0.19 -19.62 -0.07
C PHE A 281 0.76 -19.25 -1.21
N ARG A 282 1.22 -20.24 -1.99
CA ARG A 282 2.11 -20.00 -3.14
C ARG A 282 1.43 -19.18 -4.25
N GLN A 283 0.14 -19.44 -4.50
CA GLN A 283 -0.63 -18.65 -5.44
C GLN A 283 -0.74 -17.19 -4.99
N PHE A 284 -1.06 -16.94 -3.71
CA PHE A 284 -1.08 -15.59 -3.15
C PHE A 284 0.27 -14.88 -3.36
N VAL A 285 1.39 -15.57 -3.06
CA VAL A 285 2.73 -14.98 -3.25
C VAL A 285 2.97 -14.61 -4.72
N ALA A 286 2.61 -15.48 -5.67
CA ALA A 286 2.77 -15.22 -7.09
C ALA A 286 1.92 -14.05 -7.59
N GLU A 287 0.65 -13.96 -7.17
CA GLU A 287 -0.27 -12.89 -7.56
C GLU A 287 0.15 -11.52 -7.01
N GLN A 288 0.74 -11.49 -5.81
CA GLN A 288 1.16 -10.25 -5.16
C GLN A 288 2.52 -9.72 -5.66
N GLY A 289 3.38 -10.60 -6.18
CA GLY A 289 4.63 -10.27 -6.86
C GLY A 289 5.66 -9.53 -6.00
N ASP A 290 6.52 -8.75 -6.67
CA ASP A 290 7.71 -8.12 -6.08
C ASP A 290 7.43 -7.25 -4.87
N SER A 291 6.26 -6.62 -4.81
CA SER A 291 5.92 -5.76 -3.68
C SER A 291 5.80 -6.54 -2.38
N LEU A 292 5.31 -7.79 -2.42
CA LEU A 292 5.21 -8.65 -1.24
C LEU A 292 6.58 -9.21 -0.88
N PHE A 293 7.33 -9.63 -1.90
CA PHE A 293 8.69 -10.12 -1.74
C PHE A 293 9.56 -9.09 -1.00
N TRP A 294 9.52 -7.82 -1.41
CA TRP A 294 10.32 -6.78 -0.77
C TRP A 294 9.86 -6.40 0.64
N GLN A 295 8.57 -6.55 0.96
CA GLN A 295 8.10 -6.41 2.34
C GLN A 295 8.66 -7.51 3.24
N ALA A 296 8.56 -8.78 2.80
CA ALA A 296 9.08 -9.91 3.56
C ALA A 296 10.60 -9.85 3.71
N ALA A 297 11.30 -9.48 2.63
CA ALA A 297 12.75 -9.24 2.64
C ALA A 297 13.16 -8.14 3.61
N PHE A 298 12.42 -7.03 3.63
CA PHE A 298 12.65 -5.92 4.56
C PHE A 298 12.52 -6.39 6.00
N ASP A 299 11.42 -7.04 6.37
CA ASP A 299 11.19 -7.49 7.75
C ASP A 299 12.21 -8.56 8.19
N ALA A 300 12.57 -9.47 7.27
CA ALA A 300 13.60 -10.48 7.52
C ALA A 300 14.98 -9.86 7.77
N LEU A 301 15.37 -8.86 6.96
CA LEU A 301 16.62 -8.15 7.13
C LEU A 301 16.59 -7.30 8.41
N HIS A 302 15.50 -6.57 8.65
CA HIS A 302 15.31 -5.75 9.85
C HIS A 302 15.45 -6.58 11.12
N ALA A 303 14.87 -7.78 11.17
CA ALA A 303 15.00 -8.71 12.29
C ALA A 303 16.44 -9.18 12.55
N GLN A 304 17.33 -9.17 11.56
CA GLN A 304 18.76 -9.43 11.79
C GLN A 304 19.50 -8.16 12.20
N GLN A 305 19.15 -7.01 11.61
CA GLN A 305 19.79 -5.74 11.93
C GLN A 305 19.63 -5.38 13.41
N VAL A 306 18.45 -5.56 14.00
CA VAL A 306 18.21 -5.25 15.42
C VAL A 306 18.94 -6.18 16.39
N LYS A 307 19.38 -7.36 15.94
CA LYS A 307 20.23 -8.25 16.76
C LYS A 307 21.67 -7.78 16.82
N GLU A 308 22.15 -7.11 15.77
CA GLU A 308 23.47 -6.49 15.78
C GLU A 308 23.45 -5.18 16.58
N ASP A 309 22.37 -4.40 16.44
CA ASP A 309 22.17 -3.14 17.17
C ASP A 309 20.68 -2.79 17.20
N GLU A 310 20.08 -2.76 18.40
CA GLU A 310 18.66 -2.46 18.62
C GLU A 310 18.26 -1.04 18.15
N MET A 311 19.22 -0.12 18.01
CA MET A 311 18.98 1.24 17.52
C MET A 311 18.77 1.31 16.00
N ARG A 312 18.90 0.20 15.27
CA ARG A 312 18.64 0.11 13.82
C ARG A 312 17.14 0.10 13.52
N TRP A 313 16.50 1.24 13.75
CA TRP A 313 15.05 1.45 13.64
C TRP A 313 14.48 1.30 12.21
N GLY A 314 15.30 1.43 11.18
CA GLY A 314 14.91 1.29 9.78
C GLY A 314 16.11 1.42 8.83
N TRP A 315 15.87 1.27 7.53
CA TRP A 315 16.94 1.20 6.52
C TRP A 315 17.96 2.35 6.52
N PRO A 316 17.62 3.62 6.84
CA PRO A 316 18.64 4.69 6.88
C PRO A 316 19.68 4.50 8.00
N ALA A 317 19.37 3.69 9.01
CA ALA A 317 20.27 3.36 10.11
C ALA A 317 21.03 2.04 9.89
N TRP A 318 20.82 1.35 8.77
CA TRP A 318 21.55 0.14 8.43
C TRP A 318 22.89 0.48 7.77
N PRO A 319 23.86 -0.44 7.76
CA PRO A 319 25.06 -0.31 6.93
C PRO A 319 24.69 0.01 5.47
N GLU A 320 25.44 0.90 4.82
CA GLU A 320 25.14 1.41 3.45
C GLU A 320 24.90 0.28 2.43
N MET A 321 25.62 -0.85 2.56
CA MET A 321 25.47 -2.02 1.71
C MET A 321 24.07 -2.65 1.72
N TYR A 322 23.25 -2.37 2.75
CA TYR A 322 21.87 -2.84 2.87
C TYR A 322 20.83 -1.76 2.54
N GLN A 323 21.24 -0.52 2.26
CA GLN A 323 20.32 0.58 1.94
C GLN A 323 19.88 0.57 0.47
N ASN A 324 20.67 -0.06 -0.41
CA ASN A 324 20.30 -0.29 -1.81
C ASN A 324 19.74 -1.70 -1.98
N VAL A 325 18.47 -1.79 -2.36
CA VAL A 325 17.76 -3.05 -2.60
C VAL A 325 18.40 -3.92 -3.69
N ASP A 326 19.12 -3.31 -4.63
CA ASP A 326 19.81 -3.98 -5.73
C ASP A 326 21.26 -4.39 -5.41
N SER A 327 21.74 -4.13 -4.20
CA SER A 327 23.13 -4.43 -3.84
C SER A 327 23.42 -5.94 -3.87
N PRO A 328 24.67 -6.34 -4.17
CA PRO A 328 25.10 -7.73 -4.05
C PRO A 328 24.84 -8.34 -2.67
N GLU A 329 24.97 -7.55 -1.61
CA GLU A 329 24.84 -7.96 -0.21
C GLU A 329 23.37 -8.26 0.14
N VAL A 330 22.43 -7.43 -0.31
CA VAL A 330 20.99 -7.72 -0.18
C VAL A 330 20.64 -9.00 -0.95
N ARG A 331 21.12 -9.15 -2.19
CA ARG A 331 20.89 -10.39 -2.98
C ARG A 331 21.49 -11.63 -2.30
N GLN A 332 22.65 -11.50 -1.67
CA GLN A 332 23.29 -12.59 -0.94
C GLN A 332 22.51 -12.96 0.32
N PHE A 333 22.00 -11.97 1.06
CA PHE A 333 21.14 -12.18 2.22
C PHE A 333 19.89 -12.98 1.85
N LEU A 334 19.23 -12.61 0.75
CA LEU A 334 18.02 -13.27 0.27
C LEU A 334 18.27 -14.74 -0.09
N ARG A 335 19.38 -15.05 -0.77
CA ARG A 335 19.73 -16.44 -1.14
C ARG A 335 20.03 -17.36 0.05
N ARG A 336 20.48 -16.81 1.18
CA ARG A 336 20.75 -17.57 2.41
C ARG A 336 19.49 -17.85 3.23
N THR A 337 18.42 -17.13 2.94
CA THR A 337 17.18 -17.11 3.74
C THR A 337 16.00 -17.74 2.98
N SER A 338 16.10 -17.87 1.65
CA SER A 338 15.33 -18.84 0.83
C SER A 338 15.71 -20.27 1.17
#